data_AF-S8BXB5-F1
#
_entry.id   AF-S8BXB5-F1
#
_cell.length_a   1.000
_cell.length_b   1.000
_cell.length_c   1.000
_cell.angle_alpha   90.00
_cell.angle_beta   90.00
_cell.angle_gamma   90.00
#
_symmetry.space_group_name_H-M   'P 1'
#
loop_
_entity.id
_entity.type
_entity.pdbx_description
1 polymer ?
#
loop_
_entity_poly.entity_id
_entity_poly.type
_entity_poly.pdbx_seq_one_letter_code
_entity_poly.pdbx_strand_id
1 'polypeptide(L)'
;VEGVLSQHPGILRCVVVGVPEVRLTEMVAACVQLRHGWRWDENDEVEDFHCLSRRILNNFCRQKRLTGFKIPKRYFLWGGSDFPLTTTGKIRRDEVRTRVMSFNNHYYAASKI
;
A
#
# COMPACT_ATOMS: atom_id res chain seq x y z
N VAL A 1 -0.17 8.82 -7.32
CA VAL A 1 -0.48 7.45 -6.86
C VAL A 1 -1.58 7.48 -5.81
N GLU A 2 -1.38 8.17 -4.68
CA GLU A 2 -2.42 8.34 -3.62
C GLU A 2 -3.77 8.83 -4.17
N GLY A 3 -3.76 9.87 -5.02
CA GLY A 3 -4.98 10.38 -5.66
C GLY A 3 -5.68 9.41 -6.61
N VAL A 4 -4.99 8.37 -7.09
CA VAL A 4 -5.62 7.28 -7.86
C VAL A 4 -6.17 6.25 -6.88
N LEU A 5 -5.33 5.72 -5.98
CA LEU A 5 -5.72 4.70 -5.01
C LEU A 5 -6.93 5.11 -4.15
N SER A 6 -6.98 6.37 -3.70
CA SER A 6 -8.12 6.91 -2.93
C SER A 6 -9.45 6.92 -3.68
N GLN A 7 -9.46 6.76 -5.00
CA GLN A 7 -10.69 6.61 -5.79
C GLN A 7 -11.26 5.19 -5.76
N HIS A 8 -10.50 4.20 -5.26
CA HIS A 8 -11.01 2.84 -5.16
C HIS A 8 -12.02 2.76 -3.99
N PRO A 9 -13.22 2.20 -4.19
CA PRO A 9 -14.26 2.18 -3.16
C PRO A 9 -13.81 1.50 -1.86
N GLY A 10 -12.99 0.44 -1.95
CA GLY A 10 -12.45 -0.24 -0.77
C GLY A 10 -11.33 0.46 0.00
N ILE A 11 -10.80 1.57 -0.48
CA ILE A 11 -9.72 2.31 0.21
C ILE A 11 -10.34 3.44 1.04
N LEU A 12 -10.05 3.43 2.35
CA LEU A 12 -10.40 4.49 3.28
C LEU A 12 -9.37 5.62 3.24
N ARG A 13 -8.10 5.28 3.43
CA ARG A 13 -6.94 6.19 3.36
C ARG A 13 -5.75 5.45 2.79
N CYS A 14 -4.82 6.16 2.16
CA CYS A 14 -3.57 5.58 1.71
C CYS A 14 -2.42 6.57 1.78
N VAL A 15 -1.22 6.06 2.02
CA VAL A 15 0.04 6.81 1.96
C VAL A 15 1.03 6.05 1.11
N VAL A 16 1.70 6.74 0.19
CA VAL A 16 2.67 6.12 -0.72
C VAL A 16 4.08 6.63 -0.40
N VAL A 17 5.00 5.70 -0.23
CA VAL A 17 6.41 5.98 0.10
C VAL A 17 7.33 5.21 -0.85
N GLY A 18 8.50 5.79 -1.12
CA GLY A 18 9.61 5.06 -1.73
C GLY A 18 10.33 4.23 -0.66
N VAL A 19 10.61 2.97 -0.94
CA VAL A 19 11.43 2.12 -0.06
C VAL A 19 12.55 1.45 -0.83
N PRO A 20 13.72 1.22 -0.22
CA PRO A 20 14.83 0.54 -0.88
C PRO A 20 14.43 -0.81 -1.45
N GLU A 21 14.88 -1.08 -2.65
CA GLU A 21 14.70 -2.37 -3.33
C GLU A 21 16.00 -2.70 -4.06
N VAL A 22 16.47 -3.94 -3.89
CA VAL A 22 17.83 -4.36 -4.29
C VAL A 22 18.06 -4.18 -5.79
N ARG A 23 17.03 -4.38 -6.62
CA ARG A 23 17.13 -4.32 -8.09
C ARG A 23 16.80 -2.94 -8.65
N LEU A 24 15.95 -2.16 -7.99
CA LEU A 24 15.40 -0.90 -8.49
C LEU A 24 15.98 0.35 -7.81
N THR A 25 16.88 0.19 -6.84
CA THR A 25 17.34 1.23 -5.89
C THR A 25 16.21 1.67 -4.95
N GLU A 26 15.04 2.06 -5.47
CA GLU A 26 13.81 2.29 -4.73
C GLU A 26 12.59 1.69 -5.45
N MET A 27 11.58 1.26 -4.69
CA MET A 27 10.27 0.86 -5.19
C MET A 27 9.14 1.67 -4.56
N VAL A 28 8.03 1.79 -5.29
CA VAL A 28 6.79 2.38 -4.79
C VAL A 28 6.08 1.39 -3.88
N ALA A 29 5.91 1.74 -2.61
CA ALA A 29 5.11 1.01 -1.64
C ALA A 29 3.89 1.83 -1.22
N ALA A 30 2.71 1.20 -1.16
CA ALA A 30 1.48 1.83 -0.72
C ALA A 30 1.04 1.25 0.63
N CYS A 31 0.87 2.09 1.64
CA CYS A 31 0.14 1.76 2.86
C CYS A 31 -1.33 2.05 2.66
N VAL A 32 -2.20 1.09 2.91
CA VAL A 32 -3.64 1.22 2.67
C VAL A 32 -4.43 0.88 3.94
N GLN A 33 -5.36 1.77 4.29
CA GLN A 33 -6.44 1.48 5.21
C GLN A 33 -7.66 1.09 4.39
N LEU A 34 -8.25 -0.06 4.72
CA LEU A 34 -9.47 -0.50 4.06
C LEU A 34 -10.70 0.17 4.68
N ARG A 35 -11.76 0.32 3.89
CA ARG A 35 -13.08 0.69 4.44
C ARG A 35 -13.66 -0.47 5.24
N HIS A 36 -14.58 -0.16 6.15
CA HIS A 36 -15.31 -1.17 6.90
C HIS A 36 -16.03 -2.14 5.95
N GLY A 37 -16.03 -3.44 6.29
CA GLY A 37 -16.60 -4.52 5.49
C GLY A 37 -15.71 -4.97 4.32
N TRP A 38 -14.61 -4.28 4.03
CA TRP A 38 -13.65 -4.72 3.04
C TRP A 38 -12.58 -5.61 3.66
N ARG A 39 -12.19 -6.65 2.94
CA ARG A 39 -11.09 -7.55 3.30
C ARG A 39 -9.97 -7.46 2.29
N TRP A 40 -8.79 -7.84 2.74
CA TRP A 40 -7.63 -8.00 1.87
C TRP A 40 -7.38 -9.49 1.63
N ASP A 41 -7.03 -9.82 0.40
CA ASP A 41 -6.69 -11.17 -0.04
C ASP A 41 -5.26 -11.19 -0.60
N GLU A 42 -4.35 -11.78 0.18
CA GLU A 42 -2.94 -11.96 -0.13
C GLU A 42 -2.70 -12.81 -1.37
N ASN A 43 -3.57 -13.81 -1.60
CA ASN A 43 -3.39 -14.86 -2.59
C ASN A 43 -4.10 -14.56 -3.91
N ASP A 44 -4.88 -13.48 -3.99
CA ASP A 44 -5.66 -13.09 -5.17
C ASP A 44 -6.70 -14.17 -5.61
N GLU A 45 -7.12 -15.05 -4.69
CA GLU A 45 -7.99 -16.22 -4.90
C GLU A 45 -9.48 -15.89 -4.87
N VAL A 46 -9.88 -14.87 -4.11
CA VAL A 46 -11.28 -14.60 -3.81
C VAL A 46 -11.82 -13.48 -4.69
N GLU A 47 -12.76 -13.84 -5.56
CA GLU A 47 -13.56 -12.88 -6.33
C GLU A 47 -14.84 -12.51 -5.56
N ASP A 48 -14.71 -11.51 -4.69
CA ASP A 48 -15.81 -10.96 -3.90
C ASP A 48 -15.85 -9.43 -4.06
N PHE A 49 -17.05 -8.85 -4.03
CA PHE A 49 -17.30 -7.44 -4.27
C PHE A 49 -16.61 -6.53 -3.24
N HIS A 50 -16.46 -7.00 -1.99
CA HIS A 50 -15.75 -6.29 -0.92
C HIS A 50 -14.38 -6.89 -0.61
N CYS A 51 -13.71 -7.41 -1.63
CA CYS A 51 -12.34 -7.91 -1.52
C CYS A 51 -11.37 -7.01 -2.28
N LEU A 52 -10.23 -6.74 -1.66
CA LEU A 52 -9.11 -6.05 -2.27
C LEU A 52 -7.88 -6.95 -2.29
N SER A 53 -7.09 -6.79 -3.32
CA SER A 53 -5.89 -7.61 -3.51
C SER A 53 -4.86 -6.82 -4.29
N ARG A 54 -3.63 -7.35 -4.37
CA ARG A 54 -2.56 -6.73 -5.15
C ARG A 54 -2.93 -6.64 -6.63
N ARG A 55 -3.50 -7.72 -7.18
CA ARG A 55 -3.98 -7.78 -8.58
C ARG A 55 -5.05 -6.72 -8.83
N ILE A 56 -6.06 -6.64 -7.95
CA ILE A 56 -7.18 -5.70 -8.09
C ILE A 56 -6.69 -4.26 -8.09
N LEU A 57 -5.86 -3.85 -7.12
CA LEU A 57 -5.36 -2.47 -7.05
C LEU A 57 -4.41 -2.12 -8.19
N ASN A 58 -3.59 -3.06 -8.65
CA ASN A 58 -2.73 -2.85 -9.82
C ASN A 58 -3.54 -2.66 -11.09
N ASN A 59 -4.58 -3.48 -11.30
CA ASN A 59 -5.48 -3.35 -12.44
C ASN A 59 -6.24 -2.03 -12.39
N PHE A 60 -6.75 -1.65 -11.23
CA PHE A 60 -7.40 -0.36 -11.02
C PHE A 60 -6.47 0.82 -11.37
N CYS A 61 -5.20 0.78 -10.91
CA CYS A 61 -4.21 1.79 -11.27
C CYS A 61 -4.00 1.89 -12.80
N ARG A 62 -3.92 0.75 -13.50
CA ARG A 62 -3.78 0.70 -14.97
C ARG A 62 -5.01 1.28 -15.67
N GLN A 63 -6.22 0.92 -15.21
CA GLN A 63 -7.48 1.44 -15.74
C GLN A 63 -7.58 2.96 -15.58
N LYS A 64 -7.09 3.48 -14.46
CA LYS A 64 -6.95 4.93 -14.20
C LYS A 64 -5.74 5.57 -14.90
N ARG A 65 -5.12 4.86 -15.84
CA ARG A 65 -4.00 5.32 -16.69
C ARG A 65 -2.77 5.76 -15.89
N LEU A 66 -2.53 5.18 -14.72
CA LEU A 66 -1.30 5.42 -13.97
C LEU A 66 -0.12 4.76 -14.70
N THR A 67 0.95 5.51 -14.92
CA THR A 67 2.15 4.99 -15.61
C THR A 67 2.73 3.80 -14.85
N GLY A 68 3.22 2.79 -15.58
CA GLY A 68 3.58 1.49 -15.00
C GLY A 68 4.60 1.56 -13.86
N PHE A 69 5.59 2.45 -13.93
CA PHE A 69 6.60 2.64 -12.89
C PHE A 69 6.07 3.31 -11.61
N LYS A 70 4.88 3.95 -11.68
CA LYS A 70 4.20 4.56 -10.51
C LYS A 70 3.24 3.59 -9.82
N ILE A 71 2.96 2.43 -10.41
CA ILE A 71 2.10 1.41 -9.80
C ILE A 71 2.85 0.77 -8.62
N PRO A 72 2.27 0.77 -7.40
CA PRO A 72 2.92 0.16 -6.25
C PRO A 72 3.32 -1.29 -6.48
N LYS A 73 4.54 -1.64 -6.07
CA LYS A 73 5.05 -3.01 -6.10
C LYS A 73 4.65 -3.79 -4.85
N ARG A 74 4.42 -3.07 -3.75
CA ARG A 74 3.99 -3.62 -2.46
C ARG A 74 2.83 -2.81 -1.90
N TYR A 75 1.92 -3.51 -1.25
CA TYR A 75 0.84 -2.94 -0.48
C TYR A 75 0.98 -3.42 0.95
N PHE A 76 0.86 -2.52 1.92
CA PHE A 76 0.91 -2.80 3.34
C PHE A 76 -0.42 -2.41 3.95
N LEU A 77 -1.07 -3.33 4.66
CA LEU A 77 -2.28 -3.02 5.41
C LEU A 77 -1.93 -2.18 6.61
N TRP A 78 -2.48 -0.97 6.67
CA TRP A 78 -2.29 -0.06 7.79
C TRP A 78 -3.41 -0.25 8.82
N GLY A 79 -3.34 -1.35 9.57
CA GLY A 79 -4.29 -1.66 10.63
C GLY A 79 -3.90 -1.08 11.99
N GLY A 80 -4.85 -1.03 12.92
CA GLY A 80 -4.60 -0.82 14.36
C GLY A 80 -4.37 0.63 14.83
N SER A 81 -4.14 1.58 13.93
CA SER A 81 -4.09 3.01 14.26
C SER A 81 -4.23 3.89 13.02
N ASP A 82 -4.48 5.17 13.23
CA ASP A 82 -4.42 6.18 12.18
C ASP A 82 -2.99 6.40 11.66
N PHE A 83 -2.88 6.97 10.46
CA PHE A 83 -1.57 7.42 9.98
C PHE A 83 -1.00 8.49 10.92
N PRO A 84 0.32 8.48 11.19
CA PRO A 84 0.93 9.46 12.07
C PRO A 84 0.79 10.86 11.46
N LEU A 85 0.35 11.81 12.28
CA LEU A 85 0.16 13.20 11.89
C LEU A 85 1.13 14.11 12.65
N THR A 86 1.49 15.23 12.04
CA THR A 86 2.14 16.35 12.72
C THR A 86 1.13 17.05 13.64
N THR A 87 1.60 17.94 14.50
CA THR A 87 0.74 18.80 15.34
C THR A 87 -0.24 19.65 14.51
N THR A 88 0.07 19.90 13.24
CA THR A 88 -0.77 20.61 12.27
C THR A 88 -1.67 19.69 11.43
N GLY A 89 -1.73 18.39 11.75
CA GLY A 89 -2.59 17.42 11.08
C GLY A 89 -2.07 16.90 9.72
N LYS A 90 -0.81 17.18 9.35
CA LYS A 90 -0.22 16.67 8.10
C LYS A 90 0.36 15.28 8.33
N ILE A 91 0.28 14.39 7.33
CA ILE A 91 0.87 13.05 7.43
C ILE A 91 2.39 13.11 7.58
N ARG A 92 2.94 12.44 8.60
CA ARG A 92 4.38 12.21 8.81
C ARG A 92 4.89 11.08 7.92
N ARG A 93 5.14 11.40 6.65
CA ARG A 93 5.55 10.40 5.63
C ARG A 93 6.89 9.72 5.94
N ASP A 94 7.79 10.43 6.59
CA ASP A 94 9.06 9.93 7.14
C ASP A 94 8.82 8.78 8.13
N GLU A 95 7.90 8.97 9.07
CA GLU A 95 7.54 7.94 10.05
C GLU A 95 6.85 6.74 9.39
N VAL A 96 5.93 7.00 8.44
CA VAL A 96 5.32 5.93 7.63
C VAL A 96 6.39 5.12 6.91
N ARG A 97 7.36 5.79 6.25
CA ARG A 97 8.47 5.13 5.57
C ARG A 97 9.28 4.23 6.51
N THR A 98 9.61 4.73 7.70
CA THR A 98 10.34 3.96 8.72
C THR A 98 9.58 2.72 9.16
N ARG A 99 8.26 2.84 9.43
CA ARG A 99 7.43 1.67 9.81
C ARG A 99 7.36 0.65 8.67
N VAL A 100 7.17 1.11 7.43
CA VAL A 100 7.18 0.22 6.24
C VAL A 100 8.52 -0.47 6.07
N MET A 101 9.64 0.23 6.21
CA MET A 101 10.98 -0.36 6.11
C MET A 101 11.17 -1.46 7.17
N SER A 102 10.66 -1.26 8.39
CA SER A 102 10.68 -2.28 9.43
C SER A 102 9.87 -3.52 9.03
N PHE A 103 8.64 -3.37 8.54
CA PHE A 103 7.83 -4.48 8.03
C PHE A 103 8.49 -5.21 6.85
N ASN A 104 9.04 -4.44 5.92
CA ASN A 104 9.71 -4.95 4.73
C ASN A 104 10.93 -5.80 5.10
N ASN A 105 11.74 -5.35 6.08
CA ASN A 105 12.91 -6.09 6.52
C ASN A 105 12.54 -7.44 7.15
N HIS A 106 11.46 -7.50 7.93
CA HIS A 106 10.93 -8.78 8.45
C HIS A 106 10.47 -9.71 7.32
N TYR A 107 9.82 -9.16 6.29
CA TYR A 107 9.39 -9.95 5.13
C TYR A 107 10.59 -10.54 4.35
N TYR A 108 11.64 -9.75 4.14
CA TYR A 108 12.87 -10.21 3.49
C TYR A 108 13.68 -11.20 4.35
N ALA A 109 13.67 -11.06 5.68
CA ALA A 109 14.27 -12.02 6.59
C ALA A 109 13.51 -13.37 6.59
N ALA A 110 12.19 -13.34 6.56
CA ALA A 110 11.34 -14.54 6.51
C ALA A 110 11.36 -15.26 5.15
N SER A 111 11.69 -14.55 4.06
CA SER A 111 11.73 -15.12 2.70
C SER A 111 13.12 -15.70 2.30
N LYS A 112 14.10 -15.68 3.21
CA LYS A 112 15.47 -16.18 2.99
C LYS A 112 15.81 -17.45 3.79
N ILE A 113 14.83 -18.05 4.46
CA ILE A 113 14.95 -19.30 5.22
C ILE A 113 14.18 -20.39 4.49
#